data_AF-A0A419F6R8-F1
#
_entry.id   AF-A0A419F6R8-F1
#
_cell.length_a   1.000
_cell.length_b   1.000
_cell.length_c   1.000
_cell.angle_alpha   90.00
_cell.angle_beta   90.00
_cell.angle_gamma   90.00
#
_symmetry.space_group_name_H-M   'P 1'
#
loop_
_entity.id
_entity.type
_entity.pdbx_description
1 polymer ?
#
loop_
_entity_poly.entity_id
_entity_poly.type
_entity_poly.pdbx_seq_one_letter_code
_entity_poly.pdbx_strand_id
1 'polypeptide(L)'
;MQYGEISLDDIYLSRFQKIVDIDNDGVNEVLVTGEDIEKTNRNKYNRIVCFNNKGKVIWEYWFKDKINTQKEKLNGIYRYSLIVNVVEKKHRKELYLYANNFDSFAGVIFKLDLKTGKRLEGVFWNSGHIQNAIIDDYNHDGKLELICNSYNNSYEKCGVFIIDIDRFSGRSPAIKGYNFYGYGIPDFETYILIPNSDYNKYLNYRNNVISGGSLKLSENGNKITFTASEDIRYFGMAGIIYYLSPNLKDFDIVIGSTFRVLRDTLVAHGKLKLKIPTDSPEYCNWLKSQILYWNGNKFVKREELN
;
A
#
# COMPACT_ATOMS: atom_id res chain seq x y z
N MET A 1 -4.39 -6.81 29.36
CA MET A 1 -3.86 -7.53 28.20
C MET A 1 -2.73 -6.69 27.65
N GLN A 2 -1.50 -7.18 27.74
CA GLN A 2 -0.28 -6.44 27.41
C GLN A 2 0.09 -6.85 25.99
N TYR A 3 -0.14 -5.97 25.01
CA TYR A 3 0.30 -6.20 23.64
C TYR A 3 1.81 -5.98 23.58
N GLY A 4 2.54 -7.03 23.24
CA GLY A 4 4.00 -7.01 23.15
C GLY A 4 4.48 -6.14 21.99
N GLU A 5 5.64 -5.52 22.18
CA GLU A 5 6.38 -4.79 21.15
C GLU A 5 6.57 -5.69 19.92
N ILE A 6 5.92 -5.34 18.81
CA ILE A 6 6.14 -5.99 17.52
C ILE A 6 7.46 -5.43 16.97
N SER A 7 8.48 -6.27 16.87
CA SER A 7 9.77 -5.87 16.34
C SER A 7 9.70 -5.58 14.83
N LEU A 8 10.60 -4.77 14.31
CA LEU A 8 10.71 -4.54 12.86
C LEU A 8 10.94 -5.84 12.07
N ASP A 9 11.56 -6.85 12.69
CA ASP A 9 11.77 -8.18 12.10
C ASP A 9 10.45 -8.95 11.96
N ASP A 10 9.51 -8.79 12.91
CA ASP A 10 8.17 -9.37 12.82
C ASP A 10 7.36 -8.77 11.64
N ILE A 11 7.57 -7.50 11.32
CA ILE A 11 6.88 -6.82 10.20
C ILE A 11 7.39 -7.29 8.82
N TYR A 12 8.68 -7.63 8.70
CA TYR A 12 9.24 -8.13 7.42
C TYR A 12 9.02 -9.64 7.23
N LEU A 13 9.11 -10.44 8.30
CA LEU A 13 8.78 -11.87 8.25
C LEU A 13 7.27 -12.09 7.99
N SER A 14 6.39 -11.27 8.61
CA SER A 14 4.93 -11.44 8.54
C SER A 14 4.29 -11.31 7.15
N ARG A 15 4.92 -10.59 6.21
CA ARG A 15 4.35 -10.35 4.87
C ARG A 15 4.61 -11.46 3.87
N PHE A 16 5.69 -12.20 4.07
CA PHE A 16 6.04 -13.35 3.23
C PHE A 16 5.66 -14.66 3.89
N GLN A 17 5.58 -14.68 5.21
CA GLN A 17 5.33 -15.89 5.99
C GLN A 17 4.38 -15.58 7.14
N LYS A 18 3.52 -16.52 7.48
CA LYS A 18 2.66 -16.40 8.65
C LYS A 18 2.42 -17.75 9.29
N ILE A 19 2.57 -17.81 10.61
CA ILE A 19 2.27 -18.98 11.42
C ILE A 19 0.87 -18.78 12.01
N VAL A 20 -0.06 -19.68 11.71
CA VAL A 20 -1.46 -19.54 12.11
C VAL A 20 -2.14 -20.91 12.11
N ASP A 21 -2.94 -21.18 13.13
CA ASP A 21 -3.88 -22.30 13.18
C ASP A 21 -5.04 -22.02 12.22
N ILE A 22 -5.11 -22.77 11.11
CA ILE A 22 -6.09 -22.50 10.04
C ILE A 22 -7.46 -23.10 10.30
N ASP A 23 -7.58 -24.10 11.18
CA ASP A 23 -8.81 -24.86 11.39
C ASP A 23 -9.26 -25.02 12.85
N ASN A 24 -8.56 -24.35 13.77
CA ASN A 24 -8.77 -24.31 15.21
C ASN A 24 -8.54 -25.66 15.91
N ASP A 25 -7.58 -26.46 15.43
CA ASP A 25 -7.19 -27.72 16.07
C ASP A 25 -6.10 -27.56 17.15
N GLY A 26 -5.59 -26.34 17.34
CA GLY A 26 -4.53 -26.00 18.28
C GLY A 26 -3.12 -26.22 17.74
N VAL A 27 -2.98 -26.63 16.48
CA VAL A 27 -1.71 -26.78 15.76
C VAL A 27 -1.60 -25.66 14.73
N ASN A 28 -0.43 -25.02 14.67
CA ASN A 28 -0.21 -23.98 13.67
C ASN A 28 0.30 -24.56 12.35
N GLU A 29 -0.23 -24.03 11.26
CA GLU A 29 0.28 -24.16 9.90
C GLU A 29 1.23 -23.00 9.57
N VAL A 30 1.92 -23.14 8.45
CA VAL A 30 2.80 -22.10 7.90
C VAL A 30 2.29 -21.69 6.52
N LEU A 31 1.89 -20.44 6.40
CA LEU A 31 1.67 -19.77 5.12
C LEU A 31 2.99 -19.21 4.61
N VAL A 32 3.28 -19.43 3.33
CA VAL A 32 4.47 -18.89 2.67
C VAL A 32 4.09 -18.32 1.30
N THR A 33 4.67 -17.19 0.95
CA THR A 33 4.67 -16.63 -0.40
C THR A 33 6.06 -16.13 -0.76
N GLY A 34 6.28 -15.90 -2.07
CA GLY A 34 7.60 -15.52 -2.58
C GLY A 34 8.65 -16.62 -2.51
N GLU A 35 8.26 -17.88 -2.33
CA GLU A 35 9.19 -19.01 -2.38
C GLU A 35 9.82 -19.15 -3.78
N ASP A 36 11.16 -19.24 -3.82
CA ASP A 36 11.93 -19.53 -5.03
C ASP A 36 12.17 -21.04 -5.12
N ILE A 37 11.17 -21.75 -5.65
CA ILE A 37 11.13 -23.22 -5.59
C ILE A 37 12.07 -23.84 -6.63
N GLU A 38 12.30 -23.16 -7.76
CA GLU A 38 13.14 -23.64 -8.84
C GLU A 38 13.76 -22.44 -9.57
N LYS A 39 15.10 -22.31 -9.50
CA LYS A 39 15.90 -21.29 -10.23
C LYS A 39 15.62 -21.22 -11.74
N THR A 40 14.89 -22.19 -12.30
CA THR A 40 14.66 -22.39 -13.72
C THR A 40 13.22 -22.10 -14.17
N ASN A 41 12.24 -21.94 -13.27
CA ASN A 41 10.84 -21.78 -13.68
C ASN A 41 10.20 -20.48 -13.16
N ARG A 42 10.52 -19.38 -13.86
CA ARG A 42 10.01 -18.03 -13.54
C ARG A 42 8.48 -17.91 -13.56
N ASN A 43 7.77 -18.90 -14.11
CA ASN A 43 6.30 -18.91 -14.14
C ASN A 43 5.68 -19.44 -12.84
N LYS A 44 6.48 -20.00 -11.92
CA LYS A 44 6.02 -20.42 -10.58
C LYS A 44 6.10 -19.30 -9.53
N TYR A 45 6.69 -18.14 -9.86
CA TYR A 45 6.72 -17.02 -8.93
C TYR A 45 5.27 -16.65 -8.53
N ASN A 46 5.08 -16.36 -7.25
CA ASN A 46 3.89 -15.67 -6.69
C ASN A 46 2.65 -16.55 -6.50
N ARG A 47 2.87 -17.79 -6.07
CA ARG A 47 1.84 -18.49 -5.30
C ARG A 47 1.92 -18.14 -3.82
N ILE A 48 0.83 -18.42 -3.13
CA ILE A 48 0.81 -18.63 -1.70
C ILE A 48 0.56 -20.11 -1.43
N VAL A 49 1.27 -20.67 -0.45
CA VAL A 49 1.18 -22.07 -0.07
C VAL A 49 0.97 -22.17 1.43
N CYS A 50 0.12 -23.09 1.82
CA CYS A 50 -0.06 -23.47 3.20
C CYS A 50 0.56 -24.85 3.44
N PHE A 51 1.45 -24.94 4.42
CA PHE A 51 2.06 -26.17 4.87
C PHE A 51 1.55 -26.53 6.26
N ASN A 52 1.32 -27.82 6.51
CA ASN A 52 1.11 -28.30 7.87
C ASN A 52 2.40 -28.27 8.70
N ASN A 53 2.28 -28.55 10.00
CA ASN A 53 3.40 -28.63 10.93
C ASN A 53 4.51 -29.66 10.60
N LYS A 54 4.28 -30.53 9.60
CA LYS A 54 5.26 -31.51 9.08
C LYS A 54 5.85 -31.09 7.74
N GLY A 55 5.57 -29.87 7.26
CA GLY A 55 6.05 -29.36 5.98
C GLY A 55 5.33 -29.94 4.75
N LYS A 56 4.18 -30.60 4.91
CA LYS A 56 3.38 -31.06 3.77
C LYS A 56 2.42 -29.97 3.31
N VAL A 57 2.33 -29.77 2.00
CA VAL A 57 1.37 -28.84 1.40
C VAL A 57 -0.07 -29.28 1.71
N ILE A 58 -0.86 -28.37 2.26
CA ILE A 58 -2.31 -28.52 2.43
C ILE A 58 -3.02 -27.96 1.20
N TRP A 59 -2.70 -26.73 0.80
CA TRP A 59 -3.24 -26.07 -0.38
C TRP A 59 -2.27 -25.04 -0.93
N GLU A 60 -2.49 -24.64 -2.18
CA GLU A 60 -1.74 -23.60 -2.89
C GLU A 60 -2.68 -22.76 -3.76
N TYR A 61 -2.33 -21.49 -3.95
CA TYR A 61 -3.13 -20.56 -4.74
C TYR A 61 -2.26 -19.63 -5.58
N TRP A 62 -2.68 -19.40 -6.83
CA TRP A 62 -2.12 -18.40 -7.74
C TRP A 62 -3.21 -17.43 -8.13
N PHE A 63 -2.92 -16.14 -7.99
CA PHE A 63 -3.80 -15.11 -8.52
C PHE A 63 -3.61 -14.99 -10.04
N LYS A 64 -4.67 -15.27 -10.81
CA LYS A 64 -4.63 -15.35 -12.29
C LYS A 64 -5.70 -14.49 -12.97
N ASP A 65 -6.36 -13.60 -12.22
CA ASP A 65 -7.46 -12.81 -12.77
C ASP A 65 -6.96 -11.91 -13.89
N LYS A 66 -7.73 -11.88 -14.98
CA LYS A 66 -7.47 -11.00 -16.11
C LYS A 66 -8.26 -9.73 -15.93
N ILE A 67 -7.64 -8.60 -16.23
CA ILE A 67 -8.30 -7.30 -16.16
C ILE A 67 -7.94 -6.47 -17.38
N ASN A 68 -8.87 -5.62 -17.80
CA ASN A 68 -8.70 -4.77 -18.98
C ASN A 68 -8.92 -3.32 -18.59
N THR A 69 -8.13 -2.45 -19.22
CA THR A 69 -8.36 -1.01 -19.27
C THR A 69 -8.48 -0.57 -20.73
N GLN A 70 -8.64 0.72 -20.98
CA GLN A 70 -8.55 1.24 -22.34
C GLN A 70 -7.15 1.08 -22.94
N LYS A 71 -6.11 1.17 -22.10
CA LYS A 71 -4.71 1.14 -22.53
C LYS A 71 -4.16 -0.27 -22.67
N GLU A 72 -4.57 -1.19 -21.79
CA GLU A 72 -3.90 -2.47 -21.61
C GLU A 72 -4.89 -3.61 -21.36
N LYS A 73 -4.56 -4.80 -21.90
CA LYS A 73 -5.19 -6.07 -21.55
C LYS A 73 -4.19 -6.89 -20.73
N LEU A 74 -4.52 -7.18 -19.48
CA LEU A 74 -3.59 -7.80 -18.52
C LEU A 74 -3.85 -9.28 -18.38
N ASN A 75 -2.84 -10.08 -18.70
CA ASN A 75 -2.93 -11.53 -18.87
C ASN A 75 -2.68 -12.35 -17.59
N GLY A 76 -2.98 -11.80 -16.41
CA GLY A 76 -2.96 -12.60 -15.17
C GLY A 76 -1.58 -12.88 -14.57
N ILE A 77 -0.52 -12.21 -15.05
CA ILE A 77 0.86 -12.41 -14.54
C ILE A 77 1.13 -11.43 -13.40
N TYR A 78 0.85 -11.84 -12.17
CA TYR A 78 1.13 -11.03 -10.99
C TYR A 78 2.39 -11.48 -10.28
N ARG A 79 3.20 -10.50 -9.87
CA ARG A 79 4.32 -10.66 -8.97
C ARG A 79 4.10 -10.09 -7.58
N TYR A 80 4.75 -10.69 -6.59
CA TYR A 80 4.72 -10.27 -5.19
C TYR A 80 3.33 -10.38 -4.56
N SER A 81 2.82 -11.62 -4.47
CA SER A 81 1.74 -11.88 -3.52
C SER A 81 2.29 -11.68 -2.12
N LEU A 82 1.70 -10.78 -1.34
CA LEU A 82 2.13 -10.48 0.03
C LEU A 82 0.94 -10.59 0.96
N ILE A 83 1.18 -11.21 2.11
CA ILE A 83 0.21 -11.37 3.18
C ILE A 83 -0.01 -10.00 3.82
N VAL A 84 -1.28 -9.58 3.86
CA VAL A 84 -1.72 -8.39 4.60
C VAL A 84 -2.04 -8.80 6.03
N ASN A 85 -3.06 -9.62 6.21
CA ASN A 85 -3.46 -10.13 7.52
C ASN A 85 -4.35 -11.38 7.39
N VAL A 86 -4.59 -12.04 8.53
CA VAL A 86 -5.64 -13.04 8.70
C VAL A 86 -6.72 -12.38 9.54
N VAL A 87 -7.96 -12.41 9.06
CA VAL A 87 -9.10 -11.82 9.74
C VAL A 87 -10.04 -12.95 10.18
N GLU A 88 -10.31 -13.03 11.47
CA GLU A 88 -11.30 -13.95 12.00
C GLU A 88 -12.71 -13.38 11.82
N LYS A 89 -13.57 -14.13 11.13
CA LYS A 89 -15.00 -13.86 11.03
C LYS A 89 -15.73 -15.01 11.74
N LYS A 90 -16.98 -14.78 12.17
CA LYS A 90 -17.79 -15.69 13.01
C LYS A 90 -17.73 -17.18 12.62
N HIS A 91 -17.59 -17.50 11.34
CA HIS A 91 -17.60 -18.88 10.82
C HIS A 91 -16.43 -19.22 9.88
N ARG A 92 -15.46 -18.32 9.69
CA ARG A 92 -14.31 -18.54 8.80
C ARG A 92 -13.16 -17.61 9.11
N LYS A 93 -11.94 -18.04 8.80
CA LYS A 93 -10.76 -17.16 8.76
C LYS A 93 -10.49 -16.75 7.32
N GLU A 94 -10.33 -15.45 7.09
CA GLU A 94 -10.07 -14.88 5.77
C GLU A 94 -8.61 -14.43 5.68
N LEU A 95 -7.91 -14.86 4.64
CA LEU A 95 -6.53 -14.44 4.38
C LEU A 95 -6.54 -13.32 3.34
N TYR A 96 -6.19 -12.10 3.76
CA TYR A 96 -6.08 -10.94 2.89
C TYR A 96 -4.67 -10.84 2.31
N LEU A 97 -4.62 -10.60 1.01
CA LEU A 97 -3.40 -10.58 0.19
C LEU A 97 -3.45 -9.38 -0.75
N TYR A 98 -2.28 -8.87 -1.13
CA TYR A 98 -2.17 -8.06 -2.34
C TYR A 98 -1.15 -8.65 -3.30
N ALA A 99 -1.28 -8.30 -4.58
CA ALA A 99 -0.32 -8.65 -5.61
C ALA A 99 -0.20 -7.50 -6.63
N ASN A 100 0.93 -7.44 -7.33
CA ASN A 100 1.20 -6.39 -8.32
C ASN A 100 1.56 -7.02 -9.66
N ASN A 101 0.95 -6.58 -10.75
CA ASN A 101 1.36 -7.02 -12.07
C ASN A 101 2.78 -6.52 -12.36
N PHE A 102 3.71 -7.39 -12.74
CA PHE A 102 5.10 -6.95 -12.94
C PHE A 102 5.29 -6.13 -14.20
N ASP A 103 4.58 -6.48 -15.27
CA ASP A 103 4.73 -5.87 -16.60
C ASP A 103 3.75 -4.71 -16.82
N SER A 104 2.91 -4.38 -15.83
CA SER A 104 1.87 -3.36 -15.90
C SER A 104 1.70 -2.62 -14.56
N PHE A 105 0.89 -1.57 -14.54
CA PHE A 105 0.60 -0.79 -13.35
C PHE A 105 -0.38 -1.46 -12.38
N ALA A 106 -1.09 -2.52 -12.74
CA ALA A 106 -2.18 -3.04 -11.92
C ALA A 106 -1.71 -3.59 -10.57
N GLY A 107 -2.22 -3.02 -9.48
CA GLY A 107 -2.20 -3.62 -8.15
C GLY A 107 -3.55 -4.23 -7.82
N VAL A 108 -3.57 -5.31 -7.03
CA VAL A 108 -4.80 -5.97 -6.61
C VAL A 108 -4.78 -6.34 -5.14
N ILE A 109 -5.92 -6.22 -4.47
CA ILE A 109 -6.17 -6.76 -3.14
C ILE A 109 -7.27 -7.79 -3.24
N PHE A 110 -7.05 -8.93 -2.59
CA PHE A 110 -7.93 -10.08 -2.65
C PHE A 110 -7.89 -10.87 -1.35
N LYS A 111 -8.82 -11.81 -1.21
CA LYS A 111 -8.94 -12.68 -0.06
C LYS A 111 -9.22 -14.13 -0.41
N LEU A 112 -8.67 -15.02 0.41
CA LEU A 112 -8.87 -16.47 0.35
C LEU A 112 -9.54 -16.96 1.64
N ASP A 113 -10.26 -18.06 1.54
CA ASP A 113 -10.63 -18.87 2.70
C ASP A 113 -9.37 -19.53 3.24
N LEU A 114 -9.01 -19.24 4.49
CA LEU A 114 -7.72 -19.66 5.04
C LEU A 114 -7.61 -21.19 5.16
N LYS A 115 -8.72 -21.88 5.44
CA LYS A 115 -8.73 -23.34 5.63
C LYS A 115 -8.53 -24.08 4.30
N THR A 116 -9.14 -23.58 3.23
CA THR A 116 -9.21 -24.29 1.95
C THR A 116 -8.34 -23.70 0.84
N GLY A 117 -7.82 -22.47 1.02
CA GLY A 117 -7.11 -21.73 -0.02
C GLY A 117 -8.01 -21.24 -1.17
N LYS A 118 -9.33 -21.44 -1.09
CA LYS A 118 -10.26 -21.05 -2.16
C LYS A 118 -10.45 -19.53 -2.19
N ARG A 119 -10.53 -18.98 -3.40
CA ARG A 119 -10.81 -17.56 -3.62
C ARG A 119 -12.19 -17.20 -3.07
N LEU A 120 -12.24 -16.25 -2.15
CA LEU A 120 -13.47 -15.63 -1.69
C LEU A 120 -13.88 -14.49 -2.62
N GLU A 121 -15.15 -14.13 -2.60
CA GLU A 121 -15.65 -12.97 -3.32
C GLU A 121 -15.01 -11.67 -2.83
N GLY A 122 -14.97 -10.68 -3.73
CA GLY A 122 -14.45 -9.35 -3.49
C GLY A 122 -13.00 -9.17 -3.92
N VAL A 123 -12.76 -8.11 -4.69
CA VAL A 123 -11.46 -7.75 -5.26
C VAL A 123 -11.38 -6.24 -5.39
N PHE A 124 -10.23 -5.68 -5.08
CA PHE A 124 -9.95 -4.26 -5.31
C PHE A 124 -8.79 -4.09 -6.27
N TRP A 125 -9.01 -3.34 -7.34
CA TRP A 125 -7.98 -3.03 -8.34
C TRP A 125 -7.45 -1.62 -8.16
N ASN A 126 -6.16 -1.48 -7.85
CA ASN A 126 -5.51 -0.18 -7.76
C ASN A 126 -4.79 0.17 -9.07
N SER A 127 -4.94 1.42 -9.51
CA SER A 127 -4.29 1.93 -10.72
C SER A 127 -2.83 2.30 -10.47
N GLY A 128 -2.04 1.31 -10.07
CA GLY A 128 -0.65 1.45 -9.62
C GLY A 128 -0.33 0.34 -8.63
N HIS A 129 0.95 0.07 -8.41
CA HIS A 129 1.36 -0.99 -7.49
C HIS A 129 1.05 -0.62 -6.05
N ILE A 130 0.52 -1.57 -5.29
CA ILE A 130 0.35 -1.48 -3.84
C ILE A 130 1.72 -1.71 -3.20
N GLN A 131 2.12 -0.81 -2.33
CA GLN A 131 3.45 -0.85 -1.71
C GLN A 131 3.37 -1.54 -0.36
N ASN A 132 2.40 -1.17 0.48
CA ASN A 132 2.06 -1.81 1.74
C ASN A 132 0.56 -1.74 2.03
N ALA A 133 0.10 -2.66 2.87
CA ALA A 133 -1.25 -2.68 3.40
C ALA A 133 -1.22 -3.16 4.86
N ILE A 134 -2.15 -2.65 5.67
CA ILE A 134 -2.43 -3.05 7.06
C ILE A 134 -3.94 -3.23 7.17
N ILE A 135 -4.38 -4.18 8.00
CA ILE A 135 -5.78 -4.30 8.43
C ILE A 135 -5.82 -4.12 9.94
N ASP A 136 -6.57 -3.12 10.40
CA ASP A 136 -6.69 -2.73 11.80
C ASP A 136 -8.02 -2.00 12.06
N ASP A 137 -8.49 -1.98 13.31
CA ASP A 137 -9.58 -1.12 13.78
C ASP A 137 -8.96 0.19 14.27
N TYR A 138 -8.53 1.04 13.34
CA TYR A 138 -7.64 2.16 13.68
C TYR A 138 -8.37 3.25 14.50
N ASN A 139 -9.70 3.32 14.38
CA ASN A 139 -10.54 4.31 15.03
C ASN A 139 -11.30 3.76 16.25
N HIS A 140 -11.13 2.46 16.57
CA HIS A 140 -11.76 1.76 17.69
C HIS A 140 -13.29 1.76 17.63
N ASP A 141 -13.88 1.72 16.42
CA ASP A 141 -15.34 1.63 16.21
C ASP A 141 -15.85 0.17 16.13
N GLY A 142 -14.93 -0.81 16.21
CA GLY A 142 -15.23 -2.23 16.14
C GLY A 142 -15.30 -2.79 14.71
N LYS A 143 -15.06 -1.97 13.69
CA LYS A 143 -14.88 -2.41 12.30
C LYS A 143 -13.40 -2.46 11.98
N LEU A 144 -13.09 -3.17 10.89
CA LEU A 144 -11.72 -3.30 10.42
C LEU A 144 -11.58 -2.54 9.11
N GLU A 145 -10.51 -1.77 9.01
CA GLU A 145 -10.20 -1.03 7.81
C GLU A 145 -8.90 -1.53 7.19
N LEU A 146 -8.90 -1.51 5.86
CA LEU A 146 -7.72 -1.72 5.05
C LEU A 146 -7.04 -0.38 4.79
N ILE A 147 -5.87 -0.19 5.38
CA ILE A 147 -5.04 1.00 5.23
C ILE A 147 -3.91 0.66 4.27
N CYS A 148 -3.85 1.36 3.13
CA CYS A 148 -2.88 1.06 2.09
C CYS A 148 -2.12 2.29 1.66
N ASN A 149 -0.85 2.09 1.29
CA ASN A 149 -0.13 3.03 0.46
C ASN A 149 0.22 2.36 -0.88
N SER A 150 0.16 3.16 -1.94
CA SER A 150 0.29 2.66 -3.30
C SER A 150 0.81 3.74 -4.24
N TYR A 151 1.11 3.34 -5.47
CA TYR A 151 1.14 4.28 -6.58
C TYR A 151 -0.26 4.48 -7.13
N ASN A 152 -0.49 5.65 -7.68
CA ASN A 152 -1.57 5.91 -8.62
C ASN A 152 -0.96 6.42 -9.93
N ASN A 153 -0.64 5.49 -10.83
CA ASN A 153 -0.01 5.73 -12.14
C ASN A 153 -0.89 6.57 -13.07
N SER A 154 -2.19 6.66 -12.78
CA SER A 154 -3.11 7.50 -13.54
C SER A 154 -2.95 8.99 -13.21
N TYR A 155 -2.48 9.31 -12.00
CA TYR A 155 -2.20 10.68 -11.55
C TYR A 155 -0.71 10.97 -11.34
N GLU A 156 0.15 9.97 -11.56
CA GLU A 156 1.62 10.05 -11.41
C GLU A 156 2.05 10.50 -10.01
N LYS A 157 1.39 9.91 -9.00
CA LYS A 157 1.59 10.22 -7.58
C LYS A 157 1.57 8.96 -6.75
N CYS A 158 2.20 9.00 -5.58
CA CYS A 158 1.85 8.08 -4.51
C CYS A 158 0.47 8.41 -3.93
N GLY A 159 -0.21 7.39 -3.42
CA GLY A 159 -1.48 7.52 -2.71
C GLY A 159 -1.47 6.78 -1.38
N VAL A 160 -2.32 7.24 -0.47
CA VAL A 160 -2.72 6.52 0.74
C VAL A 160 -4.24 6.47 0.77
N PHE A 161 -4.82 5.32 1.07
CA PHE A 161 -6.27 5.17 1.17
C PHE A 161 -6.65 4.24 2.31
N ILE A 162 -7.87 4.47 2.82
CA ILE A 162 -8.48 3.71 3.91
C ILE A 162 -9.88 3.31 3.47
N ILE A 163 -10.22 2.05 3.67
CA ILE A 163 -11.49 1.48 3.25
C ILE A 163 -11.93 0.33 4.15
N ASP A 164 -13.22 0.25 4.44
CA ASP A 164 -13.84 -0.87 5.16
C ASP A 164 -13.58 -2.21 4.43
N ILE A 165 -13.05 -3.20 5.16
CA ILE A 165 -12.69 -4.52 4.59
C ILE A 165 -13.89 -5.33 4.08
N ASP A 166 -15.11 -4.99 4.50
CA ASP A 166 -16.35 -5.61 4.06
C ASP A 166 -16.95 -4.88 2.83
N ARG A 167 -16.42 -3.70 2.47
CA ARG A 167 -16.89 -2.87 1.32
C ARG A 167 -15.80 -2.49 0.32
N PHE A 168 -14.62 -3.09 0.40
CA PHE A 168 -13.46 -2.71 -0.42
C PHE A 168 -13.54 -3.05 -1.92
N SER A 169 -14.54 -3.82 -2.36
CA SER A 169 -14.57 -4.36 -3.72
C SER A 169 -14.79 -3.28 -4.78
N GLY A 170 -13.95 -3.25 -5.82
CA GLY A 170 -14.03 -2.26 -6.88
C GLY A 170 -12.67 -1.90 -7.46
N ARG A 171 -12.48 -0.60 -7.71
CA ARG A 171 -11.21 -0.05 -8.21
C ARG A 171 -10.90 1.32 -7.61
N SER A 172 -9.63 1.70 -7.64
CA SER A 172 -9.23 3.06 -7.30
C SER A 172 -9.81 4.09 -8.28
N PRO A 173 -9.98 5.36 -7.84
CA PRO A 173 -10.14 6.47 -8.76
C PRO A 173 -8.99 6.54 -9.76
N ALA A 174 -9.33 6.81 -11.02
CA ALA A 174 -8.36 6.90 -12.10
C ALA A 174 -8.89 7.78 -13.25
N ILE A 175 -7.97 8.42 -13.97
CA ILE A 175 -8.32 9.14 -15.20
C ILE A 175 -8.64 8.17 -16.36
N LYS A 176 -9.23 8.70 -17.44
CA LYS A 176 -9.46 7.96 -18.68
C LYS A 176 -8.18 7.27 -19.15
N GLY A 177 -8.30 6.01 -19.58
CA GLY A 177 -7.15 5.18 -19.94
C GLY A 177 -6.76 4.15 -18.89
N TYR A 178 -6.95 4.49 -17.61
CA TYR A 178 -6.46 3.71 -16.46
C TYR A 178 -7.58 3.01 -15.67
N ASN A 179 -8.84 3.23 -16.06
CA ASN A 179 -9.99 2.60 -15.42
C ASN A 179 -10.03 1.09 -15.74
N PHE A 180 -10.11 0.26 -14.71
CA PHE A 180 -10.40 -1.16 -14.84
C PHE A 180 -11.88 -1.38 -15.14
N TYR A 181 -12.17 -1.97 -16.29
CA TYR A 181 -13.55 -2.15 -16.75
C TYR A 181 -14.31 -3.18 -15.90
N GLY A 182 -15.60 -2.92 -15.67
CA GLY A 182 -16.47 -3.77 -14.87
C GLY A 182 -16.41 -3.51 -13.35
N TYR A 183 -15.61 -2.54 -12.90
CA TYR A 183 -15.46 -2.23 -11.48
C TYR A 183 -15.85 -0.78 -11.17
N GLY A 184 -16.69 -0.60 -10.15
CA GLY A 184 -17.02 0.70 -9.56
C GLY A 184 -15.94 1.20 -8.61
N ILE A 185 -16.03 2.47 -8.22
CA ILE A 185 -15.19 3.04 -7.16
C ILE A 185 -15.92 2.76 -5.84
N PRO A 186 -15.30 2.07 -4.87
CA PRO A 186 -15.95 1.83 -3.59
C PRO A 186 -15.90 3.08 -2.70
N ASP A 187 -16.64 3.07 -1.60
CA ASP A 187 -16.65 4.17 -0.64
C ASP A 187 -15.37 4.13 0.21
N PHE A 188 -14.49 5.10 -0.02
CA PHE A 188 -13.28 5.30 0.79
C PHE A 188 -13.60 6.17 2.01
N GLU A 189 -13.02 5.84 3.16
CA GLU A 189 -12.98 6.79 4.28
C GLU A 189 -12.06 7.96 3.97
N THR A 190 -10.93 7.66 3.31
CA THR A 190 -10.07 8.67 2.69
C THR A 190 -9.30 8.06 1.52
N TYR A 191 -9.01 8.87 0.51
CA TYR A 191 -8.02 8.56 -0.52
C TYR A 191 -7.28 9.85 -0.81
N ILE A 192 -5.98 9.86 -0.54
CA ILE A 192 -5.11 11.03 -0.60
C ILE A 192 -4.00 10.77 -1.61
N LEU A 193 -3.69 11.75 -2.45
CA LEU A 193 -2.53 11.74 -3.33
C LEU A 193 -1.45 12.67 -2.79
N ILE A 194 -0.24 12.14 -2.70
CA ILE A 194 0.94 12.84 -2.18
C ILE A 194 1.63 13.58 -3.33
N PRO A 195 2.05 14.84 -3.14
CA PRO A 195 2.67 15.61 -4.21
C PRO A 195 4.10 15.13 -4.49
N ASN A 196 4.52 15.27 -5.76
CA ASN A 196 5.93 15.23 -6.12
C ASN A 196 6.55 16.57 -5.71
N SER A 197 7.64 16.54 -4.94
CA SER A 197 8.37 17.75 -4.57
C SER A 197 8.97 18.45 -5.78
N ASP A 198 9.43 19.69 -5.60
CA ASP A 198 10.23 20.41 -6.60
C ASP A 198 11.56 19.70 -6.90
N TYR A 199 12.13 18.99 -5.93
CA TYR A 199 13.32 18.15 -6.11
C TYR A 199 13.03 16.95 -7.02
N ASN A 200 11.96 16.19 -6.76
CA ASN A 200 11.57 15.04 -7.58
C ASN A 200 11.30 15.46 -9.04
N LYS A 201 10.62 16.60 -9.22
CA LYS A 201 10.40 17.22 -10.54
C LYS A 201 11.71 17.64 -11.22
N TYR A 202 12.67 18.19 -10.48
CA TYR A 202 13.98 18.57 -11.01
C TYR A 202 14.76 17.35 -11.54
N LEU A 203 14.65 16.21 -10.87
CA LEU A 203 15.26 14.94 -11.33
C LEU A 203 14.50 14.27 -12.48
N ASN A 204 13.39 14.87 -12.94
CA ASN A 204 12.53 14.32 -13.98
C ASN A 204 11.99 12.92 -13.63
N TYR A 205 11.77 12.66 -12.34
CA TYR A 205 11.04 11.47 -11.91
C TYR A 205 9.56 11.64 -12.17
N ARG A 206 8.94 10.55 -12.63
CA ARG A 206 7.49 10.51 -12.92
C ARG A 206 6.67 10.70 -11.65
N ASN A 207 7.10 10.06 -10.57
CA ASN A 207 6.44 10.09 -9.27
C ASN A 207 7.47 9.97 -8.14
N ASN A 208 7.09 10.43 -6.95
CA ASN A 208 7.75 10.00 -5.71
C ASN A 208 7.53 8.50 -5.47
N VAL A 209 8.33 7.91 -4.58
CA VAL A 209 8.37 6.47 -4.33
C VAL A 209 8.01 6.19 -2.88
N ILE A 210 7.04 5.33 -2.61
CA ILE A 210 6.78 4.92 -1.22
C ILE A 210 7.88 3.96 -0.77
N SER A 211 8.45 4.22 0.40
CA SER A 211 9.45 3.35 1.00
C SER A 211 8.77 2.09 1.54
N GLY A 212 9.08 0.92 0.99
CA GLY A 212 8.45 -0.34 1.39
C GLY A 212 8.70 -0.65 2.87
N GLY A 213 7.63 -0.97 3.62
CA GLY A 213 7.70 -1.16 5.08
C GLY A 213 7.53 0.11 5.91
N SER A 214 7.41 1.28 5.27
CA SER A 214 7.25 2.54 6.02
C SER A 214 5.85 2.79 6.56
N LEU A 215 4.82 2.11 6.03
CA LEU A 215 3.45 2.23 6.54
C LEU A 215 3.37 1.65 7.96
N LYS A 216 2.98 2.49 8.91
CA LYS A 216 2.83 2.14 10.33
C LYS A 216 1.63 2.84 10.94
N LEU A 217 1.02 2.17 11.91
CA LEU A 217 0.09 2.79 12.87
C LEU A 217 0.88 3.15 14.13
N SER A 218 0.60 4.29 14.75
CA SER A 218 1.12 4.59 16.09
C SER A 218 0.56 3.59 17.12
N GLU A 219 1.25 3.40 18.24
CA GLU A 219 0.87 2.42 19.29
C GLU A 219 -0.56 2.59 19.83
N ASN A 220 -1.12 3.78 19.69
CA ASN A 220 -2.51 4.09 20.06
C ASN A 220 -3.49 4.11 18.87
N GLY A 221 -3.09 3.66 17.68
CA GLY A 221 -3.90 3.65 16.44
C GLY A 221 -4.15 5.02 15.81
N ASN A 222 -3.84 6.11 16.52
CA ASN A 222 -4.31 7.45 16.19
C ASN A 222 -3.52 8.16 15.08
N LYS A 223 -2.39 7.63 14.61
CA LYS A 223 -1.61 8.24 13.52
C LYS A 223 -1.15 7.20 12.53
N ILE A 224 -1.41 7.47 11.24
CA ILE A 224 -0.89 6.67 10.14
C ILE A 224 0.39 7.35 9.64
N THR A 225 1.50 6.63 9.67
CA THR A 225 2.81 7.15 9.24
C THR A 225 3.29 6.41 8.01
N PHE A 226 3.88 7.12 7.05
CA PHE A 226 4.60 6.52 5.92
C PHE A 226 5.67 7.47 5.38
N THR A 227 6.58 6.95 4.57
CA THR A 227 7.69 7.73 4.00
C THR A 227 7.67 7.69 2.48
N ALA A 228 7.57 8.86 1.85
CA ALA A 228 7.79 9.01 0.42
C ALA A 228 9.26 9.38 0.16
N SER A 229 9.98 8.50 -0.50
CA SER A 229 11.31 8.74 -1.06
C SER A 229 11.21 9.66 -2.27
N GLU A 230 11.97 10.75 -2.24
CA GLU A 230 12.05 11.74 -3.31
C GLU A 230 13.16 11.40 -4.33
N ASP A 231 14.07 10.49 -3.96
CA ASP A 231 15.16 10.00 -4.80
C ASP A 231 15.35 8.47 -4.71
N ILE A 232 15.19 7.77 -5.82
CA ILE A 232 15.33 6.30 -5.87
C ILE A 232 16.76 5.83 -5.60
N ARG A 233 17.76 6.68 -5.80
CA ARG A 233 19.17 6.36 -5.52
C ARG A 233 19.46 6.27 -4.02
N TYR A 234 18.60 6.87 -3.21
CA TYR A 234 18.71 6.96 -1.75
C TYR A 234 17.42 6.45 -1.10
N PHE A 235 16.93 5.30 -1.58
CA PHE A 235 15.66 4.70 -1.15
C PHE A 235 15.55 4.66 0.39
N GLY A 236 14.51 5.29 0.93
CA GLY A 236 14.26 5.43 2.37
C GLY A 236 15.08 6.52 3.08
N MET A 237 16.22 6.94 2.55
CA MET A 237 17.10 7.93 3.18
C MET A 237 16.78 9.36 2.75
N ALA A 238 16.49 9.58 1.47
CA ALA A 238 16.06 10.88 0.94
C ALA A 238 14.52 10.97 0.93
N GLY A 239 13.92 10.81 2.11
CA GLY A 239 12.48 10.73 2.28
C GLY A 239 11.84 11.96 2.94
N ILE A 240 10.56 12.15 2.64
CA ILE A 240 9.62 12.98 3.39
C ILE A 240 8.72 12.03 4.19
N ILE A 241 8.64 12.26 5.49
CA ILE A 241 7.84 11.45 6.41
C ILE A 241 6.51 12.17 6.63
N TYR A 242 5.42 11.46 6.40
CA TYR A 242 4.05 11.96 6.56
C TYR A 242 3.41 11.29 7.75
N TYR A 243 2.80 12.10 8.63
CA TYR A 243 1.95 11.65 9.72
C TYR A 243 0.53 12.13 9.42
N LEU A 244 -0.33 11.22 8.99
CA LEU A 244 -1.75 11.50 8.79
C LEU A 244 -2.46 11.45 10.14
N SER A 245 -3.19 12.53 10.44
CA SER A 245 -3.95 12.72 11.67
C SER A 245 -5.20 11.83 11.71
N PRO A 246 -5.78 11.56 12.88
CA PRO A 246 -6.97 10.70 13.01
C PRO A 246 -8.20 11.22 12.24
N ASN A 247 -8.26 12.52 11.94
CA ASN A 247 -9.32 13.09 11.12
C ASN A 247 -9.21 12.76 9.63
N LEU A 248 -8.17 12.01 9.23
CA LEU A 248 -7.88 11.54 7.87
C LEU A 248 -7.71 12.64 6.82
N LYS A 249 -7.49 13.87 7.26
CA LYS A 249 -7.45 15.05 6.39
C LYS A 249 -6.22 15.93 6.61
N ASP A 250 -5.62 15.89 7.80
CA ASP A 250 -4.50 16.77 8.14
C ASP A 250 -3.19 16.00 8.32
N PHE A 251 -2.09 16.62 7.90
CA PHE A 251 -0.76 16.01 7.96
C PHE A 251 0.21 16.83 8.81
N ASP A 252 1.05 16.14 9.56
CA ASP A 252 2.37 16.63 9.92
C ASP A 252 3.41 16.07 8.93
N ILE A 253 4.40 16.90 8.59
CA ILE A 253 5.46 16.54 7.65
C ILE A 253 6.80 16.72 8.35
N VAL A 254 7.64 15.69 8.29
CA VAL A 254 9.03 15.74 8.73
C VAL A 254 9.94 15.48 7.54
N ILE A 255 10.92 16.36 7.35
CA ILE A 255 11.88 16.29 6.26
C ILE A 255 13.08 15.45 6.69
N GLY A 256 13.36 14.38 5.96
CA GLY A 256 14.53 13.53 6.20
C GLY A 256 15.83 14.30 5.98
N SER A 257 16.83 14.00 6.81
CA SER A 257 18.14 14.70 6.79
C SER A 257 18.83 14.65 5.43
N THR A 258 18.84 13.50 4.76
CA THR A 258 19.43 13.34 3.43
C THR A 258 18.68 14.16 2.38
N PHE A 259 17.34 14.15 2.44
CA PHE A 259 16.52 14.93 1.50
C PHE A 259 16.78 16.44 1.64
N ARG A 260 16.88 16.93 2.89
CA ARG A 260 17.25 18.31 3.19
C ARG A 260 18.58 18.70 2.55
N VAL A 261 19.64 17.91 2.77
CA VAL A 261 20.97 18.19 2.19
C VAL A 261 20.92 18.23 0.67
N LEU A 262 20.26 17.25 0.04
CA LEU A 262 20.16 17.16 -1.42
C LEU A 262 19.40 18.36 -2.01
N ARG A 263 18.25 18.71 -1.44
CA ARG A 263 17.44 19.83 -1.92
C ARG A 263 18.11 21.17 -1.66
N ASP A 264 18.62 21.42 -0.45
CA ASP A 264 19.29 22.68 -0.10
C ASP A 264 20.52 22.92 -0.97
N THR A 265 21.25 21.86 -1.34
CA THR A 265 22.34 21.97 -2.32
C THR A 265 21.84 22.53 -3.65
N LEU A 266 20.71 22.04 -4.18
CA LEU A 266 20.16 22.56 -5.43
C LEU A 266 19.61 23.98 -5.28
N VAL A 267 19.06 24.34 -4.11
CA VAL A 267 18.65 25.72 -3.82
C VAL A 267 19.86 26.66 -3.82
N ALA A 268 20.94 26.29 -3.12
CA ALA A 268 22.17 27.08 -3.04
C ALA A 268 22.81 27.31 -4.43
N HIS A 269 22.74 26.32 -5.32
CA HIS A 269 23.22 26.43 -6.70
C HIS A 269 22.21 27.09 -7.66
N GLY A 270 21.09 27.61 -7.16
CA GLY A 270 20.07 28.28 -7.97
C GLY A 270 19.36 27.37 -8.97
N LYS A 271 19.38 26.05 -8.77
CA LYS A 271 18.77 25.05 -9.67
C LYS A 271 17.27 24.89 -9.43
N LEU A 272 16.80 25.12 -8.20
CA LEU A 272 15.38 25.09 -7.85
C LEU A 272 14.79 26.51 -7.84
N LYS A 273 13.58 26.65 -8.39
CA LYS A 273 12.84 27.92 -8.38
C LYS A 273 12.43 28.34 -6.97
N LEU A 274 12.05 27.36 -6.16
CA LEU A 274 11.56 27.58 -4.80
C LEU A 274 12.75 27.65 -3.84
N LYS A 275 13.05 28.85 -3.34
CA LYS A 275 14.27 29.14 -2.55
C LYS A 275 14.08 29.11 -1.02
N ILE A 276 12.95 28.62 -0.54
CA ILE A 276 12.71 28.48 0.91
C ILE A 276 13.52 27.30 1.49
N PRO A 277 14.02 27.41 2.73
CA PRO A 277 14.77 26.33 3.38
C PRO A 277 13.94 25.04 3.45
N THR A 278 14.57 23.89 3.22
CA THR A 278 13.82 22.64 3.01
C THR A 278 13.07 22.17 4.25
N ASP A 279 13.57 22.41 5.46
CA ASP A 279 12.92 22.01 6.72
C ASP A 279 12.12 23.13 7.38
N SER A 280 11.82 24.21 6.64
CA SER A 280 11.06 25.33 7.18
C SER A 280 9.55 25.04 7.23
N PRO A 281 8.81 25.66 8.16
CA PRO A 281 7.34 25.59 8.18
C PRO A 281 6.71 25.99 6.84
N GLU A 282 7.27 26.98 6.15
CA GLU A 282 6.81 27.43 4.84
C GLU A 282 6.93 26.33 3.77
N TYR A 283 8.03 25.57 3.76
CA TYR A 283 8.19 24.46 2.79
C TYR A 283 7.25 23.31 3.09
N CYS A 284 7.12 22.93 4.36
CA CYS A 284 6.15 21.93 4.80
C CYS A 284 4.72 22.34 4.43
N ASN A 285 4.33 23.60 4.63
CA ASN A 285 3.01 24.09 4.25
C ASN A 285 2.82 24.15 2.73
N TRP A 286 3.85 24.50 1.97
CA TRP A 286 3.83 24.43 0.51
C TRP A 286 3.61 23.00 0.00
N LEU A 287 4.25 21.99 0.61
CA LEU A 287 3.98 20.58 0.31
C LEU A 287 2.54 20.20 0.68
N LYS A 288 2.07 20.54 1.89
CA LYS A 288 0.69 20.24 2.35
C LYS A 288 -0.36 20.81 1.40
N SER A 289 -0.17 22.03 0.88
CA SER A 289 -1.11 22.68 -0.05
C SER A 289 -1.25 21.98 -1.42
N GLN A 290 -0.35 21.05 -1.74
CA GLN A 290 -0.38 20.28 -2.98
C GLN A 290 -0.93 18.86 -2.79
N ILE A 291 -1.28 18.48 -1.56
CA ILE A 291 -1.95 17.21 -1.26
C ILE A 291 -3.38 17.27 -1.82
N LEU A 292 -3.80 16.20 -2.48
CA LEU A 292 -5.13 16.08 -3.05
C LEU A 292 -5.93 15.00 -2.35
N TYR A 293 -7.23 15.22 -2.17
CA TYR A 293 -8.16 14.36 -1.45
C TYR A 293 -9.29 13.95 -2.38
N TRP A 294 -9.67 12.68 -2.36
CA TRP A 294 -10.84 12.19 -3.07
C TRP A 294 -12.11 12.61 -2.34
N ASN A 295 -13.02 13.31 -3.03
CA ASN A 295 -14.28 13.76 -2.47
C ASN A 295 -15.49 12.89 -2.87
N GLY A 296 -15.25 11.70 -3.43
CA GLY A 296 -16.30 10.83 -4.01
C GLY A 296 -16.45 10.96 -5.52
N ASN A 297 -15.95 12.05 -6.14
CA ASN A 297 -16.07 12.28 -7.58
C ASN A 297 -14.76 12.67 -8.26
N LYS A 298 -13.95 13.52 -7.62
CA LYS A 298 -12.65 13.96 -8.13
C LYS A 298 -11.67 14.19 -6.99
N PHE A 299 -10.40 14.26 -7.33
CA PHE A 299 -9.38 14.75 -6.41
C PHE A 299 -9.45 16.27 -6.32
N VAL A 300 -9.50 16.79 -5.10
CA VAL A 300 -9.63 18.21 -4.77
C VAL A 300 -8.59 18.62 -3.73
N LYS A 301 -8.35 19.92 -3.55
CA LYS A 301 -7.50 20.40 -2.46
C LYS A 301 -8.22 20.37 -1.11
N ARG A 302 -7.47 20.58 -0.03
CA ARG A 302 -7.98 20.52 1.35
C ARG A 302 -9.12 21.51 1.60
N GLU A 303 -9.03 22.71 1.04
CA GLU A 303 -10.02 23.78 1.14
C GLU A 303 -11.34 23.49 0.39
N GLU A 304 -11.32 22.55 -0.54
CA GLU A 304 -12.48 22.10 -1.33
C GLU A 304 -13.09 20.80 -0.75
N LEU A 305 -12.49 20.26 0.32
CA LEU A 305 -12.94 19.03 0.96
C LEU A 305 -14.00 19.38 2.02
N ASN A 306 -15.25 19.05 1.71
CA ASN A 306 -16.39 19.22 2.62
C ASN A 306 -16.15 18.57 4.01
#